data_AF-A0A538C4X4-F1
#
_entry.id   AF-A0A538C4X4-F1
#
_cell.length_a   1.000
_cell.length_b   1.000
_cell.length_c   1.000
_cell.angle_alpha   90.00
_cell.angle_beta   90.00
_cell.angle_gamma   90.00
#
_symmetry.space_group_name_H-M   'P 1'
#
loop_
_entity.id
_entity.type
_entity.pdbx_description
1 polymer ?
#
loop_
_entity_poly.entity_id
_entity_poly.type
_entity_poly.pdbx_seq_one_letter_code
_entity_poly.pdbx_strand_id
1 'polypeptide(L)' 'MRANRAYRLIVTRGGRAPALLAGAQRVDHVEIVEIDSGEVVLFWDRPPHAASQLARALREELSSLEAEEFLARWSSVED' A
#
# COMPACT_ATOMS: atom_id res chain seq x y z
N MET A 1 6.34 -17.11 7.11
CA MET A 1 6.64 -16.84 5.68
C MET A 1 6.84 -15.33 5.53
N ARG A 2 7.89 -14.88 4.83
CA ARG A 2 8.13 -13.44 4.57
C ARG A 2 6.93 -12.79 3.87
N ALA A 3 6.56 -11.58 4.29
CA ALA A 3 5.38 -10.87 3.77
C ALA A 3 5.46 -10.62 2.25
N ASN A 4 6.63 -10.28 1.71
CA ASN A 4 6.83 -10.11 0.26
C ASN A 4 6.66 -11.40 -0.59
N ARG A 5 6.49 -12.57 0.04
CA ARG A 5 6.14 -13.83 -0.65
C ARG A 5 4.65 -14.13 -0.59
N ALA A 6 3.94 -13.59 0.39
CA ALA A 6 2.50 -13.76 0.54
C ALA A 6 1.71 -12.61 -0.11
N TYR A 7 2.29 -11.41 -0.18
CA TYR A 7 1.59 -10.20 -0.60
C TYR A 7 2.34 -9.39 -1.65
N ARG A 8 1.56 -8.64 -2.43
CA ARG A 8 2.02 -7.67 -3.42
C ARG A 8 1.45 -6.29 -3.11
N LEU A 9 2.31 -5.27 -3.16
CA LEU A 9 1.91 -3.87 -3.13
C LEU A 9 1.55 -3.39 -4.55
N ILE A 10 0.34 -2.86 -4.73
CA ILE A 10 -0.09 -2.16 -5.94
C ILE A 10 -0.37 -0.69 -5.59
N VAL A 11 0.07 0.21 -6.45
CA VAL A 11 -0.22 1.64 -6.34
C VAL A 11 -0.81 2.12 -7.65
N THR A 12 -2.10 2.45 -7.64
CA THR A 12 -2.80 2.98 -8.80
C THR A 12 -2.89 4.50 -8.68
N ARG A 13 -2.25 5.19 -9.62
CA ARG A 13 -2.19 6.66 -9.62
C ARG A 13 -3.43 7.23 -10.30
N GLY A 14 -4.14 8.15 -9.64
CA GLY A 14 -5.27 8.90 -10.24
C GLY A 14 -4.88 9.92 -11.32
N GLY A 15 -3.61 9.95 -11.74
CA GLY A 15 -3.09 10.88 -12.74
C GLY A 15 -1.63 10.62 -13.09
N ARG A 16 -1.14 11.26 -14.16
CA ARG A 16 0.22 11.04 -14.68
C ARG A 16 1.30 11.92 -14.01
N ALA A 17 0.89 13.00 -13.34
CA ALA A 17 1.82 13.91 -12.69
C ALA A 17 2.52 13.25 -11.48
N PRO A 18 3.81 13.53 -11.23
CA PRO A 18 4.49 13.14 -10.00
C PRO A 18 3.75 13.66 -8.76
N ALA A 19 3.88 12.99 -7.62
CA ALA A 19 3.17 13.36 -6.38
C ALA A 19 3.39 14.82 -5.96
N LEU A 20 4.61 15.35 -6.14
CA LEU A 20 4.96 16.74 -5.81
C LEU A 20 4.24 17.78 -6.68
N LEU A 21 3.81 17.41 -7.88
CA LEU A 21 3.21 18.31 -8.88
C LEU A 21 1.74 17.98 -9.16
N ALA A 22 1.17 17.03 -8.42
CA ALA A 22 -0.17 16.58 -8.66
C ALA A 22 -1.21 17.57 -8.12
N GLY A 23 -2.34 17.69 -8.82
CA GLY A 23 -3.45 18.53 -8.39
C GLY A 23 -4.04 18.07 -7.05
N ALA A 24 -4.52 19.03 -6.25
CA ALA A 24 -5.04 18.78 -4.89
C ALA A 24 -6.24 17.83 -4.83
N GLN A 25 -6.95 17.63 -5.94
CA GLN A 25 -8.12 16.73 -6.04
C GLN A 25 -7.75 15.29 -6.44
N ARG A 26 -6.48 15.03 -6.77
CA ARG A 26 -6.05 13.67 -7.15
C ARG A 26 -6.11 12.75 -5.92
N VAL A 27 -6.63 11.56 -6.14
CA VAL A 27 -6.58 10.44 -5.19
C VAL A 27 -5.78 9.31 -5.82
N ASP A 28 -4.89 8.71 -5.04
CA ASP A 28 -4.17 7.49 -5.40
C ASP A 28 -4.67 6.34 -4.53
N HIS A 29 -4.76 5.16 -5.14
CA HIS A 29 -5.15 3.93 -4.48
C HIS A 29 -3.90 3.13 -4.13
N VAL A 30 -3.82 2.66 -2.89
CA VAL A 30 -2.75 1.79 -2.40
C VAL A 30 -3.39 0.49 -1.94
N GLU A 31 -2.92 -0.63 -2.47
CA GLU A 31 -3.47 -1.97 -2.25
C GLU A 31 -2.38 -2.92 -1.79
N ILE A 32 -2.70 -3.75 -0.80
CA ILE A 32 -2.00 -5.00 -0.54
C ILE A 32 -2.87 -6.14 -1.03
N VAL A 33 -2.32 -6.93 -1.94
CA VAL A 33 -2.99 -8.06 -2.59
C VAL A 33 -2.32 -9.36 -2.17
N GLU A 34 -3.10 -10.34 -1.71
CA GLU A 34 -2.60 -11.70 -1.48
C GLU A 34 -2.26 -12.37 -2.82
N ILE A 35 -1.06 -12.94 -2.90
CA ILE A 35 -0.51 -13.45 -4.16
C ILE A 35 -1.27 -14.69 -4.65
N ASP A 36 -1.67 -15.58 -3.72
CA ASP A 36 -2.25 -16.88 -4.08
C ASP A 36 -3.71 -16.74 -4.54
N SER A 37 -4.50 -15.89 -3.89
CA SER A 37 -5.91 -15.66 -4.21
C SER A 37 -6.12 -14.51 -5.21
N GLY A 38 -5.20 -13.54 -5.23
CA GLY A 38 -5.38 -12.28 -5.94
C GLY A 38 -6.33 -11.30 -5.24
N GLU A 39 -6.74 -11.58 -4.00
CA GLU A 39 -7.66 -10.73 -3.25
C GLU A 39 -6.95 -9.53 -2.61
N VAL A 40 -7.62 -8.37 -2.61
CA VAL A 40 -7.17 -7.17 -1.89
C VAL A 40 -7.46 -7.37 -0.41
N VAL A 41 -6.41 -7.44 0.42
CA VAL A 41 -6.53 -7.65 1.87
C VAL A 41 -6.41 -6.36 2.67
N LEU A 42 -5.78 -5.32 2.11
CA LEU A 42 -5.74 -3.98 2.66
C LEU A 42 -5.83 -2.94 1.54
N PHE A 43 -6.52 -1.83 1.80
CA PHE A 43 -6.78 -0.78 0.83
C PHE A 43 -6.78 0.61 1.47
N TRP A 44 -6.18 1.60 0.79
CA TRP A 44 -6.25 2.99 1.18
C TRP A 44 -6.41 3.93 -0.02
N ASP A 45 -7.28 4.91 0.16
CA ASP A 45 -7.38 6.10 -0.69
C ASP A 45 -6.66 7.26 -0.02
N ARG A 46 -5.63 7.81 -0.68
CA ARG A 46 -4.83 8.88 -0.11
C ARG A 46 -4.46 9.94 -1.16
N PRO A 47 -4.27 11.21 -0.75
CA PRO A 47 -3.62 12.19 -1.59
C PRO A 47 -2.22 11.72 -2.04
N PRO A 48 -1.69 12.18 -3.19
CA PRO A 48 -0.49 11.62 -3.82
C PRO A 48 0.75 11.56 -2.94
N HIS A 49 0.97 12.60 -2.12
CA HIS A 49 2.10 12.66 -1.22
C HIS A 49 1.98 11.62 -0.09
N ALA A 50 0.80 11.50 0.52
CA ALA A 50 0.51 10.50 1.55
C ALA A 50 0.57 9.08 0.99
N ALA A 51 0.00 8.83 -0.20
CA ALA A 51 0.10 7.54 -0.89
C ALA A 51 1.56 7.13 -1.16
N SER A 52 2.40 8.08 -1.58
CA SER A 52 3.82 7.83 -1.83
C SER A 52 4.59 7.47 -0.56
N GLN A 53 4.29 8.13 0.56
CA GLN A 53 4.88 7.81 1.86
C GLN A 53 4.44 6.43 2.36
N LEU A 54 3.13 6.15 2.31
CA LEU A 54 2.57 4.86 2.69
C LEU A 54 3.16 3.72 1.85
N ALA A 55 3.20 3.87 0.53
CA ALA A 55 3.76 2.86 -0.37
C ALA A 55 5.25 2.60 -0.12
N ARG A 56 6.00 3.60 0.37
CA ARG A 56 7.40 3.40 0.78
C ARG A 56 7.48 2.57 2.05
N ALA A 57 6.75 2.96 3.10
CA ALA A 57 6.71 2.23 4.37
C ALA A 57 6.28 0.77 4.18
N LEU A 58 5.20 0.54 3.42
CA LEU A 58 4.72 -0.81 3.10
C LEU A 58 5.78 -1.64 2.37
N ARG A 59 6.53 -1.07 1.43
CA ARG A 59 7.59 -1.79 0.71
C ARG A 59 8.75 -2.18 1.62
N GLU A 60 9.16 -1.29 2.51
CA GLU A 60 10.20 -1.57 3.51
C GLU A 60 9.74 -2.72 4.41
N GLU A 61 8.50 -2.68 4.91
CA GLU A 61 7.99 -3.68 5.84
C GLU A 61 7.62 -5.03 5.19
N LEU A 62 7.12 -5.03 3.95
CA LEU A 62 6.93 -6.26 3.17
C LEU A 62 8.25 -7.07 3.07
N SER A 63 9.38 -6.36 2.99
CA SER A 63 10.70 -7.00 2.89
C SER A 63 11.26 -7.50 4.23
N SER A 64 10.81 -6.92 5.35
CA SER A 64 11.43 -7.11 6.66
C SER A 64 10.60 -7.91 7.65
N LEU A 65 9.28 -8.02 7.46
CA LEU A 65 8.35 -8.71 8.36
C LEU A 65 7.91 -10.08 7.83
N GLU A 66 7.42 -10.91 8.75
CA GLU A 66 6.64 -12.10 8.40
C GLU A 66 5.20 -11.70 8.03
N ALA A 67 4.51 -12.53 7.25
CA ALA A 67 3.18 -12.23 6.70
C ALA A 67 2.14 -11.87 7.76
N GLU A 68 2.04 -12.68 8.82
CA GLU A 68 1.09 -12.45 9.92
C GLU A 68 1.40 -11.17 10.70
N GLU A 69 2.69 -10.90 10.95
CA GLU A 69 3.13 -9.68 11.64
C GLU A 69 2.85 -8.43 10.79
N PHE A 70 3.12 -8.50 9.49
CA PHE A 70 2.81 -7.43 8.55
C PHE A 70 1.31 -7.12 8.55
N LEU A 71 0.45 -8.15 8.41
CA LEU A 71 -0.99 -7.93 8.41
C LEU A 71 -1.47 -7.35 9.74
N ALA A 72 -1.09 -7.93 10.88
CA ALA A 72 -1.51 -7.44 12.19
C ALA A 72 -1.14 -5.96 12.42
N ARG A 73 0.04 -5.55 11.94
CA ARG A 73 0.52 -4.18 12.04
C ARG A 73 -0.30 -3.20 11.20
N TRP A 74 -0.60 -3.55 9.94
CA TRP A 74 -1.28 -2.64 9.00
C TRP A 74 -2.80 -2.79 8.95
N SER A 75 -3.36 -3.84 9.56
CA SER A 75 -4.80 -4.05 9.70
C SER A 75 -5.40 -3.38 10.94
N SER A 76 -4.57 -2.74 11.76
CA SER A 76 -5.02 -1.97 12.92
C SER A 76 -5.84 -0.78 12.40
N VAL A 77 -7.16 -0.83 12.61
CA VAL A 77 -8.13 0.18 12.19
C VAL A 77 -7.66 1.57 12.65
N GLU A 78 -7.39 2.48 11.72
CA GLU A 78 -7.29 3.92 12.01
C GLU A 78 -8.68 4.53 11.81
N ASP A 79 -9.28 5.01 12.90
CA ASP A 79 -10.39 5.98 12.91
C ASP A 79 -9.94 7.36 12.38
#